data_AF-A0A3F2U0N4-F1
#
_entry.id   AF-A0A3F2U0N4-F1
#
_cell.length_a   1.000
_cell.length_b   1.000
_cell.length_c   1.000
_cell.angle_alpha   90.00
_cell.angle_beta   90.00
_cell.angle_gamma   90.00
#
_symmetry.space_group_name_H-M   'P 1'
#
loop_
_entity.id
_entity.type
_entity.pdbx_description
1 polymer ?
#
loop_
_entity_poly.entity_id
_entity_poly.type
_entity_poly.pdbx_seq_one_letter_code
_entity_poly.pdbx_strand_id
1 'polypeptide(L)'
;MRGRKPLPSAIRLATGNPGKRPINAREPKPVTSIPTCPAHLMPTAKAEWKRVARYLHDLGVISELDRAALAAYCQAYKDRLNTATSIVPVSASLSGRRRSGSCGDFHLRPEPSQRLERRG
;
A
#
# COMPACT_ATOMS: atom_id res chain seq x y z
N MET A 1 8.61 -9.93 -32.39
CA MET A 1 8.49 -10.30 -30.96
C MET A 1 9.39 -9.40 -30.13
N ARG A 2 8.87 -8.76 -29.08
CA ARG A 2 9.69 -7.91 -28.18
C ARG A 2 10.47 -8.82 -27.23
N GLY A 3 11.79 -8.69 -27.22
CA GLY A 3 12.67 -9.51 -26.37
C GLY A 3 12.41 -9.32 -24.86
N ARG A 4 13.09 -10.13 -24.03
CA ARG A 4 13.00 -10.07 -22.57
C ARG A 4 13.22 -8.64 -22.07
N LYS A 5 12.37 -8.19 -21.15
CA LYS A 5 12.53 -6.89 -20.48
C LYS A 5 13.92 -6.82 -19.83
N PRO A 6 14.62 -5.67 -19.95
CA PRO A 6 15.95 -5.54 -19.37
C PRO A 6 15.90 -5.74 -17.85
N LEU A 7 16.92 -6.42 -17.34
CA LEU A 7 17.14 -6.54 -15.89
C LEU A 7 17.44 -5.16 -15.31
N PRO A 8 16.96 -4.85 -14.08
CA PRO A 8 17.28 -3.60 -13.41
C PRO A 8 18.79 -3.49 -13.15
N SER A 9 19.32 -2.27 -13.13
CA SER A 9 20.76 -2.04 -13.10
C SER A 9 21.43 -2.59 -11.84
N ALA A 10 20.74 -2.57 -10.69
CA ALA A 10 21.24 -3.18 -9.44
C ALA A 10 21.53 -4.68 -9.59
N ILE A 11 20.62 -5.43 -10.23
CA ILE A 11 20.80 -6.87 -10.47
C ILE A 11 21.90 -7.08 -11.52
N ARG A 12 21.92 -6.27 -12.59
CA ARG A 12 22.96 -6.37 -13.63
C ARG A 12 24.37 -6.14 -13.09
N LEU A 13 24.53 -5.20 -12.15
CA LEU A 13 25.79 -4.95 -11.45
C LEU A 13 26.18 -6.13 -10.58
N ALA A 14 25.24 -6.67 -9.79
CA ALA A 14 25.48 -7.83 -8.94
C ALA A 14 25.89 -9.09 -9.72
N THR A 15 25.34 -9.30 -10.93
CA THR A 15 25.71 -10.43 -11.81
C THR A 15 26.94 -10.15 -12.69
N GLY A 16 27.63 -9.03 -12.51
CA GLY A 16 28.86 -8.71 -13.25
C GLY A 16 28.64 -8.31 -14.72
N ASN A 17 27.42 -7.91 -15.09
CA ASN A 17 27.05 -7.46 -16.45
C ASN A 17 27.53 -8.40 -17.58
N PRO A 18 27.00 -9.65 -17.66
CA PRO A 18 27.50 -10.66 -18.60
C PRO A 18 27.39 -10.25 -20.07
N GLY A 19 26.45 -9.35 -20.41
CA GLY A 19 26.28 -8.82 -21.77
C GLY A 19 27.20 -7.66 -22.13
N LYS A 20 28.04 -7.14 -21.21
CA LYS A 20 28.95 -5.98 -21.36
C LYS A 20 28.35 -4.68 -21.93
N ARG A 21 27.05 -4.63 -22.19
CA ARG A 21 26.33 -3.42 -22.63
C ARG A 21 26.38 -2.35 -21.53
N PRO A 22 26.40 -1.06 -21.89
CA PRO A 22 26.35 0.02 -20.92
C PRO A 22 25.14 -0.12 -19.98
N ILE A 23 25.36 0.22 -18.71
CA ILE A 23 24.36 0.14 -17.65
C ILE A 23 23.61 1.47 -17.62
N ASN A 24 22.29 1.43 -17.38
CA ASN A 24 21.49 2.64 -17.32
C ASN A 24 21.80 3.39 -16.01
N ALA A 25 22.55 4.48 -16.10
CA ALA A 25 22.87 5.32 -14.95
C ALA A 25 21.71 6.21 -14.49
N ARG A 26 20.65 6.35 -15.31
CA ARG A 26 19.49 7.22 -15.04
C ARG A 26 18.33 6.51 -14.34
N GLU A 27 18.59 5.40 -13.66
CA GLU A 27 17.55 4.77 -12.86
C GLU A 27 17.22 5.66 -11.64
N PRO A 28 15.92 5.91 -11.37
CA PRO A 28 15.52 6.71 -10.22
C PRO A 28 15.93 5.97 -8.95
N LYS A 29 16.78 6.61 -8.15
CA LYS A 29 17.14 6.13 -6.82
C LYS A 29 16.22 6.84 -5.82
N PRO A 30 15.43 6.11 -5.01
CA PRO A 30 14.63 6.76 -3.98
C PRO A 30 15.57 7.48 -3.03
N VAL A 31 15.33 8.77 -2.80
CA VAL A 31 16.05 9.53 -1.78
C VAL A 31 15.58 9.04 -0.43
N THR A 32 16.49 8.47 0.35
CA THR A 32 16.20 8.03 1.71
C THR A 32 16.06 9.25 2.60
N SER A 33 14.89 9.46 3.18
CA SER A 33 14.59 10.56 4.10
C SER A 33 13.55 10.11 5.12
N ILE A 34 13.60 10.70 6.32
CA ILE A 34 12.53 10.51 7.30
C ILE A 34 11.30 11.28 6.83
N PRO A 35 10.17 10.62 6.55
CA PRO A 35 8.96 11.30 6.15
C PRO A 35 8.39 12.14 7.30
N THR A 36 7.78 13.27 6.94
CA THR A 36 7.13 14.14 7.93
C THR A 36 5.92 13.43 8.53
N CYS A 37 5.88 13.35 9.86
CA CYS A 37 4.79 12.68 10.58
C CYS A 37 3.44 13.37 10.29
N PRO A 38 2.41 12.64 9.86
CA PRO A 38 1.11 13.25 9.56
C PRO A 38 0.43 13.81 10.81
N ALA A 39 -0.16 15.00 10.67
CA ALA A 39 -0.79 15.71 11.79
C ALA A 39 -1.97 14.96 12.42
N HIS A 40 -2.72 14.19 11.61
CA HIS A 40 -3.93 13.47 12.01
C HIS A 40 -3.68 12.23 12.88
N LEU A 41 -2.42 11.82 13.11
CA LEU A 41 -2.14 10.68 13.99
C LEU A 41 -2.42 11.01 15.46
N MET A 42 -2.99 10.04 16.16
CA MET A 42 -3.14 10.06 17.61
C MET A 42 -1.78 10.08 18.33
N PRO A 43 -1.68 10.59 19.57
CA PRO A 43 -0.41 10.71 20.30
C PRO A 43 0.36 9.39 20.45
N THR A 44 -0.33 8.28 20.72
CA THR A 44 0.28 6.94 20.82
C THR A 44 0.86 6.46 19.49
N ALA A 45 0.15 6.72 18.39
CA ALA A 45 0.63 6.43 17.04
C ALA A 45 1.85 7.30 16.65
N LYS A 46 1.87 8.57 17.08
CA LYS A 46 3.02 9.47 16.88
C LYS A 46 4.26 9.02 17.66
N ALA A 47 4.10 8.47 18.86
CA ALA A 47 5.21 7.91 19.62
C ALA A 47 5.84 6.72 18.88
N GLU A 48 5.00 5.83 18.35
CA GLU A 48 5.46 4.68 17.56
C GLU A 48 6.13 5.11 16.25
N TRP A 49 5.59 6.14 15.58
CA TRP A 49 6.21 6.74 14.40
C TRP A 49 7.65 7.19 14.70
N LYS A 50 7.85 7.95 15.78
CA LYS A 50 9.19 8.44 16.17
C LYS A 50 10.16 7.29 16.49
N ARG A 51 9.66 6.19 17.06
CA ARG A 51 10.46 5.00 17.37
C ARG A 51 10.91 4.31 16.09
N VAL A 52 9.96 3.94 15.23
CA VAL A 52 10.20 3.08 14.06
C VAL A 52 10.86 3.85 12.91
N ALA A 53 10.47 5.11 12.67
CA ALA A 53 11.02 5.91 11.58
C ALA A 53 12.54 6.12 11.72
N ARG A 54 13.05 6.25 12.96
CA ARG A 54 14.49 6.36 13.21
C ARG A 54 15.24 5.09 12.80
N TYR A 55 14.81 3.93 13.30
CA TYR A 55 15.46 2.66 12.96
C TYR A 55 15.41 2.37 11.45
N LEU A 56 14.28 2.66 10.81
CA LEU A 56 14.13 2.42 9.38
C LEU A 56 14.98 3.36 8.52
N HIS A 57 15.19 4.59 8.99
CA HIS A 57 16.09 5.54 8.35
C HIS A 57 17.55 5.14 8.52
N ASP A 58 17.95 4.70 9.72
CA ASP A 58 19.31 4.24 9.98
C ASP A 58 19.67 3.01 9.12
N LEU A 59 18.69 2.18 8.78
CA LEU A 59 18.83 1.07 7.84
C LEU A 59 18.79 1.49 6.35
N GLY A 60 18.44 2.74 6.05
CA GLY A 60 18.32 3.25 4.68
C GLY A 60 17.15 2.64 3.88
N VAL A 61 16.13 2.12 4.56
CA VAL A 61 15.02 1.39 3.91
C VAL A 61 13.83 2.29 3.60
N ILE A 62 13.71 3.45 4.27
CA ILE A 62 12.58 4.36 4.07
C ILE A 62 12.91 5.58 3.23
N SER A 63 11.88 6.03 2.52
CA SER A 63 11.82 7.23 1.71
C SER A 63 10.54 8.03 2.03
N GLU A 64 10.44 9.23 1.47
CA GLU A 64 9.22 10.06 1.59
C GLU A 64 7.95 9.34 1.09
N LEU A 65 8.10 8.41 0.13
CA LEU A 65 6.99 7.64 -0.43
C LEU A 65 6.33 6.73 0.61
N ASP A 66 7.09 6.28 1.60
CA ASP A 66 6.65 5.33 2.62
C ASP A 66 5.77 5.97 3.70
N ARG A 67 5.55 7.29 3.64
CA ARG A 67 4.77 8.06 4.61
C ARG A 67 3.38 7.48 4.87
N ALA A 68 2.65 7.10 3.81
CA ALA A 68 1.29 6.57 3.95
C ALA A 68 1.27 5.16 4.56
N ALA A 69 2.22 4.31 4.16
CA ALA A 69 2.36 2.95 4.67
C ALA A 69 2.73 2.96 6.16
N LEU A 70 3.68 3.82 6.54
CA LEU A 70 4.09 3.99 7.94
C LEU A 70 2.93 4.54 8.79
N ALA A 71 2.10 5.42 8.24
CA ALA A 71 0.94 5.98 8.95
C ALA A 71 -0.09 4.90 9.27
N ALA A 72 -0.39 4.04 8.30
CA ALA A 72 -1.29 2.91 8.48
C ALA A 72 -0.77 1.93 9.55
N TYR A 73 0.54 1.64 9.56
CA TYR A 73 1.17 0.82 10.58
C TYR A 73 1.01 1.43 11.99
N CYS A 74 1.34 2.71 12.15
CA CYS A 74 1.24 3.39 13.44
C CYS A 74 -0.21 3.44 13.95
N GLN A 75 -1.19 3.59 13.06
CA GLN A 75 -2.60 3.55 13.40
C GLN A 75 -3.04 2.17 13.90
N ALA A 76 -2.67 1.10 13.18
CA ALA A 76 -2.95 -0.28 13.60
C ALA A 76 -2.28 -0.63 14.94
N TYR A 77 -1.05 -0.15 15.17
CA TYR A 77 -0.35 -0.32 16.44
C TYR A 77 -1.11 0.32 17.60
N LYS A 78 -1.60 1.55 17.41
CA LYS A 78 -2.46 2.24 18.39
C LYS A 78 -3.74 1.47 18.66
N ASP A 79 -4.43 0.98 17.62
CA ASP A 79 -5.69 0.27 17.79
C ASP A 79 -5.48 -1.04 18.58
N ARG A 80 -4.38 -1.76 18.31
CA ARG A 80 -3.96 -2.94 19.08
C ARG A 80 -3.74 -2.61 20.57
N LEU A 81 -3.04 -1.52 20.88
CA LEU A 81 -2.80 -1.12 22.27
C LEU A 81 -4.08 -0.69 22.99
N ASN A 82 -4.96 0.03 22.28
CA ASN A 82 -6.24 0.46 22.83
C ASN A 82 -7.11 -0.75 23.19
N THR A 83 -7.20 -1.75 22.32
CA THR A 83 -7.93 -3.01 22.60
C THR A 83 -7.32 -3.79 23.77
N ALA A 84 -6.00 -3.86 23.85
CA ALA A 84 -5.31 -4.54 24.96
C ALA A 84 -5.53 -3.84 26.31
N THR A 85 -5.72 -2.52 26.30
CA THR A 85 -5.93 -1.72 27.51
C THR A 85 -7.40 -1.66 27.93
N SER A 86 -8.33 -1.58 26.96
CA SER A 86 -9.76 -1.64 27.24
C SER A 86 -10.25 -3.07 27.12
N ILE A 87 -10.02 -3.88 28.16
CA ILE A 87 -10.74 -5.13 28.35
C ILE A 87 -12.18 -4.77 28.77
N VAL A 88 -12.98 -4.28 27.84
CA VAL A 88 -14.44 -4.27 27.95
C VAL A 88 -14.97 -5.40 27.08
N PRO A 89 -15.82 -6.30 27.62
CA PRO A 89 -16.35 -7.40 26.85
C PRO A 89 -17.09 -6.84 25.63
N VAL A 90 -16.78 -7.38 24.45
CA VAL A 90 -17.57 -7.20 23.22
C VAL A 90 -18.95 -7.81 23.48
N SER A 91 -19.84 -7.09 24.16
CA SER A 91 -21.22 -7.53 24.41
C SER A 91 -22.27 -6.53 23.91
N ALA A 92 -21.86 -5.40 23.33
CA ALA A 92 -22.80 -4.35 22.96
C ALA A 92 -22.64 -3.87 21.51
N SER A 93 -22.93 -4.74 20.53
CA SER A 93 -23.51 -4.31 19.24
C SER A 93 -23.99 -5.50 18.39
N LEU A 94 -24.96 -6.26 18.92
CA LEU A 94 -25.93 -6.98 18.11
C LEU A 94 -27.35 -6.48 18.48
N SER A 95 -27.55 -5.16 18.53
CA SER A 95 -28.90 -4.61 18.47
C SER A 95 -29.20 -4.28 17.00
N GLY A 96 -29.98 -5.16 16.40
CA GLY A 96 -30.33 -5.13 15.00
C GLY A 96 -30.87 -3.78 14.55
N ARG A 97 -30.28 -3.25 13.47
CA ARG A 97 -30.99 -2.34 12.59
C ARG A 97 -31.45 -3.16 11.39
N ARG A 98 -32.67 -3.70 11.48
CA ARG A 98 -33.41 -4.16 10.30
C ARG A 98 -33.40 -3.00 9.30
N ARG A 99 -32.67 -3.14 8.18
CA ARG A 99 -32.94 -2.31 7.00
C ARG A 99 -34.24 -2.83 6.40
N SER A 100 -35.36 -2.26 6.84
CA SER A 100 -36.62 -2.35 6.12
C SER A 100 -36.45 -1.64 4.77
N GLY A 101 -36.60 -2.40 3.69
CA GLY A 101 -37.14 -1.97 2.40
C GLY A 101 -36.52 -0.76 1.69
N SER A 102 -35.71 -1.04 0.67
CA SER A 102 -36.08 -0.68 -0.70
C SER A 102 -35.18 -1.49 -1.64
N CYS A 103 -35.81 -2.43 -2.32
CA CYS A 103 -35.25 -3.13 -3.47
C CYS A 103 -35.14 -2.10 -4.59
N GLY A 104 -34.04 -1.35 -4.62
CA GLY A 104 -33.63 -0.60 -5.80
C GLY A 104 -32.83 -1.53 -6.69
N ASP A 105 -33.49 -2.07 -7.72
CA ASP A 105 -32.88 -2.80 -8.83
C ASP A 105 -31.66 -2.06 -9.39
N PHE A 106 -30.46 -2.49 -9.01
CA PHE A 106 -29.24 -2.14 -9.73
C PHE A 106 -29.07 -3.18 -10.84
N HIS A 107 -29.87 -3.04 -11.90
CA HIS A 107 -29.72 -3.85 -13.11
C HIS A 107 -28.43 -3.42 -13.80
N LEU A 108 -27.35 -4.14 -13.52
CA LEU A 108 -26.15 -4.17 -14.34
C LEU A 108 -26.60 -4.58 -15.76
N ARG A 109 -26.66 -3.63 -16.69
CA ARG A 109 -26.82 -3.95 -18.11
C ARG A 109 -25.57 -4.69 -18.59
N PRO A 110 -25.67 -5.92 -19.10
CA PRO A 110 -24.56 -6.52 -19.83
C PRO A 110 -24.49 -5.92 -21.24
N GLU A 111 -23.30 -5.43 -21.61
CA GLU A 111 -22.95 -5.01 -22.97
C GLU A 111 -23.16 -6.16 -23.97
N PRO A 112 -23.92 -5.97 -25.07
CA PRO A 112 -24.07 -7.00 -26.08
C PRO A 112 -22.80 -7.09 -26.94
N SER A 113 -22.17 -8.26 -26.87
CA SER A 113 -21.13 -8.74 -27.75
C SER A 113 -21.55 -8.64 -29.22
N GLN A 114 -20.60 -8.17 -30.02
CA GLN A 114 -20.66 -7.93 -31.45
C GLN A 114 -21.24 -9.14 -32.21
N ARG A 115 -22.43 -8.97 -32.79
CA ARG A 115 -23.01 -9.92 -33.74
C ARG A 115 -22.34 -9.71 -35.10
N LEU A 116 -21.42 -10.61 -35.42
CA LEU A 116 -20.81 -10.80 -36.74
C LEU A 116 -21.91 -11.06 -37.79
N GLU A 117 -22.23 -10.07 -38.60
CA GLU A 117 -23.09 -10.23 -39.77
C GLU A 117 -22.36 -11.06 -40.83
N ARG A 118 -22.86 -12.26 -41.08
CA ARG A 118 -22.52 -13.06 -42.25
C ARG A 118 -23.27 -12.49 -43.44
N ARG A 119 -22.50 -11.99 -44.40
CA ARG A 119 -22.92 -11.57 -45.74
C ARG A 119 -23.75 -12.68 -46.42
N GLY A 120 -24.92 -12.30 -46.91
CA GLY A 120 -25.64 -12.92 -48.01
C GLY A 120 -25.91 -11.82 -49.03
#